data_AF-A0AAE2BQR1-F1
#
_entry.id   AF-A0AAE2BQR1-F1
#
_cell.length_a   1.000
_cell.length_b   1.000
_cell.length_c   1.000
_cell.angle_alpha   90.00
_cell.angle_beta   90.00
_cell.angle_gamma   90.00
#
_symmetry.space_group_name_H-M   'P 1'
#
loop_
_entity.id
_entity.type
_entity.pdbx_description
1 polymer ?
#
loop_
_entity_poly.entity_id
_entity_poly.type
_entity_poly.pdbx_seq_one_letter_code
_entity_poly.pdbx_strand_id
1 'polypeptide(L)'
;MLSLHSCAHLSTTDKKAMSAPTSPSHPFHLSPHHTTTTTTNLRRILRWKGVRPLPLFICVTLGLILRFAVPRPRAVTHNAWSLLAIFIATVAGLILSPLPVGAWAFVCLTLTVVTKTLTFAAAFSAFTNEVIWLIVVSFFFSRGFVKTGLGDRIAMFFVRWLGKSTLGLSYGLVLGELAISPGMPSSTARAGGIFLPIIKSLASGAESRPKDPSSRKLGAYLIQSQNQCNNSTSAFFLTAAAQNLLCIKLAESLGVKIPNQWVTWLKVSCLPALISVLATPVIVYKIYPPEIKTTPDAPAMAKRKLEQMGPIKRDEWVMIGTLLLTVALWVAG
;
A
#
# COMPACT_ATOMS: atom_id res chain seq x y z
N MET A 1 13.28 40.71 -29.30
CA MET A 1 14.46 40.35 -30.09
C MET A 1 14.50 38.83 -30.15
N LEU A 2 13.85 38.24 -31.16
CA LEU A 2 14.45 37.77 -32.43
C LEU A 2 15.26 36.48 -32.18
N SER A 3 15.07 35.33 -32.82
CA SER A 3 14.39 34.96 -34.07
C SER A 3 14.20 33.43 -34.02
N LEU A 4 13.02 32.85 -34.25
CA LEU A 4 12.57 32.30 -35.54
C LEU A 4 13.62 31.41 -36.25
N HIS A 5 13.31 30.10 -36.36
CA HIS A 5 13.33 29.45 -37.67
C HIS A 5 12.19 28.44 -37.78
N SER A 6 11.41 28.68 -38.83
CA SER A 6 10.29 27.90 -39.34
C SER A 6 10.80 27.10 -40.55
N CYS A 7 10.26 25.90 -40.80
CA CYS A 7 9.75 25.55 -42.14
C CYS A 7 9.02 24.20 -42.15
N ALA A 8 7.72 24.31 -42.44
CA ALA A 8 6.82 23.31 -42.97
C ALA A 8 7.18 22.83 -44.39
N HIS A 9 6.68 21.65 -44.78
CA HIS A 9 6.12 21.23 -46.10
C HIS A 9 6.10 19.68 -46.13
N LEU A 10 5.14 18.87 -46.62
CA LEU A 10 3.92 18.92 -47.47
C LEU A 10 3.02 17.73 -47.02
N SER A 11 1.67 17.77 -46.94
CA SER A 11 0.64 17.65 -48.03
C SER A 11 0.87 16.41 -48.93
N THR A 12 -0.05 15.49 -49.27
CA THR A 12 -1.52 15.40 -49.30
C THR A 12 -1.92 13.96 -49.74
N THR A 13 -3.20 13.61 -49.50
CA THR A 13 -4.07 12.67 -50.28
C THR A 13 -3.76 11.17 -50.34
N ASP A 14 -4.66 10.36 -49.75
CA ASP A 14 -5.58 9.55 -50.59
C ASP A 14 -6.86 9.12 -49.84
N LYS A 15 -7.99 9.21 -50.56
CA LYS A 15 -9.36 8.84 -50.15
C LYS A 15 -9.82 7.60 -50.92
N LYS A 16 -10.48 6.64 -50.26
CA LYS A 16 -11.60 5.75 -50.73
C LYS A 16 -11.67 4.51 -49.81
N ALA A 17 -12.77 3.83 -49.51
CA ALA A 17 -14.21 4.03 -49.57
C ALA A 17 -14.87 2.86 -48.79
N MET A 18 -16.10 3.06 -48.31
CA MET A 18 -17.01 2.08 -47.69
C MET A 18 -17.18 0.76 -48.45
N SER A 19 -17.36 -0.37 -47.72
CA SER A 19 -18.58 -1.22 -47.75
C SER A 19 -18.43 -2.53 -46.96
N ALA A 20 -19.36 -2.79 -46.03
CA ALA A 20 -19.89 -4.12 -45.65
C ALA A 20 -21.28 -4.27 -46.34
N PRO A 21 -21.98 -5.42 -46.44
CA PRO A 21 -22.03 -6.55 -45.48
C PRO A 21 -22.15 -7.97 -46.12
N THR A 22 -22.12 -9.04 -45.30
CA THR A 22 -23.02 -10.23 -45.32
C THR A 22 -22.43 -11.42 -44.52
N SER A 23 -23.27 -12.06 -43.71
CA SER A 23 -23.05 -13.41 -43.14
C SER A 23 -24.03 -14.39 -43.81
N PRO A 24 -23.80 -15.72 -43.80
CA PRO A 24 -24.42 -16.53 -42.74
C PRO A 24 -23.68 -17.82 -42.28
N SER A 25 -23.86 -18.12 -40.99
CA SER A 25 -24.12 -19.43 -40.33
C SER A 25 -23.20 -20.68 -40.45
N HIS A 26 -22.88 -21.21 -39.25
CA HIS A 26 -22.56 -22.60 -38.81
C HIS A 26 -21.09 -23.10 -38.83
N PRO A 27 -20.70 -24.06 -37.95
CA PRO A 27 -21.14 -24.38 -36.58
C PRO A 27 -19.99 -24.44 -35.55
N PHE A 28 -20.35 -24.52 -34.28
CA PHE A 28 -19.47 -24.74 -33.13
C PHE A 28 -18.51 -25.93 -33.32
N HIS A 29 -17.21 -25.66 -33.36
CA HIS A 29 -16.16 -26.66 -33.13
C HIS A 29 -15.56 -26.42 -31.73
N LEU A 30 -15.94 -27.29 -30.79
CA LEU A 30 -15.21 -27.48 -29.54
C LEU A 30 -13.88 -28.16 -29.88
N SER A 31 -12.77 -27.58 -29.43
CA SER A 31 -11.45 -28.22 -29.44
C SER A 31 -10.75 -28.01 -28.10
N PRO A 32 -9.91 -28.98 -27.69
CA PRO A 32 -9.76 -29.36 -26.31
C PRO A 32 -8.73 -28.52 -25.55
N HIS A 33 -8.89 -28.51 -24.23
CA HIS A 33 -7.93 -28.12 -23.19
C HIS A 33 -6.50 -27.78 -23.66
N HIS A 34 -6.15 -26.49 -23.66
CA HIS A 34 -4.76 -26.04 -23.47
C HIS A 34 -4.53 -25.67 -22.01
N THR A 35 -4.17 -26.68 -21.22
CA THR A 35 -3.63 -26.55 -19.88
C THR A 35 -2.16 -26.15 -19.98
N THR A 36 -1.85 -24.90 -20.31
CA THR A 36 -0.45 -24.41 -20.30
C THR A 36 -0.33 -22.90 -20.08
N THR A 37 -0.78 -22.40 -18.92
CA THR A 37 -0.64 -20.97 -18.58
C THR A 37 -0.21 -20.70 -17.14
N THR A 38 0.47 -21.65 -16.49
CA THR A 38 0.90 -21.51 -15.09
C THR A 38 2.41 -21.23 -14.94
N THR A 39 3.24 -21.57 -15.93
CA THR A 39 4.71 -21.44 -15.83
C THR A 39 5.27 -20.08 -16.24
N THR A 40 4.56 -19.30 -17.06
CA THR A 40 5.02 -17.98 -17.54
C THR A 40 4.90 -16.85 -16.50
N ASN A 41 4.00 -16.98 -15.51
CA ASN A 41 3.77 -15.94 -14.51
C ASN A 41 4.81 -15.94 -13.37
N LEU A 42 5.40 -17.09 -13.01
CA LEU A 42 6.42 -17.17 -11.96
C LEU A 42 7.74 -16.48 -12.35
N ARG A 43 8.18 -16.60 -13.61
CA ARG A 43 9.41 -15.94 -14.09
C ARG A 43 9.33 -14.42 -14.11
N ARG A 44 8.13 -13.83 -14.22
CA ARG A 44 7.93 -12.37 -14.21
C ARG A 44 8.00 -11.79 -12.79
N ILE A 45 7.59 -12.56 -11.78
CA ILE A 45 7.63 -12.19 -10.35
C ILE A 45 9.09 -12.22 -9.82
N LEU A 46 9.96 -13.03 -10.45
CA LEU A 46 11.37 -13.22 -10.07
C LEU A 46 12.38 -12.60 -11.05
N ARG A 47 12.03 -11.54 -11.79
CA ARG A 47 13.03 -10.76 -12.55
C ARG A 47 13.88 -9.91 -11.60
N TRP A 48 14.84 -10.54 -10.91
CA TRP A 48 15.89 -9.82 -10.18
C TRP A 48 16.70 -9.01 -11.20
N LYS A 49 16.61 -7.67 -11.13
CA LYS A 49 17.38 -6.76 -11.98
C LYS A 49 18.86 -6.62 -11.54
N GLY A 50 19.35 -7.53 -10.70
CA GLY A 50 20.68 -7.45 -10.11
C GLY A 50 20.83 -6.31 -9.11
N VAL A 51 22.07 -6.06 -8.71
CA VAL A 51 22.50 -4.92 -7.89
C VAL A 51 22.41 -3.65 -8.72
N ARG A 52 21.91 -2.55 -8.13
CA ARG A 52 22.06 -1.21 -8.72
C ARG A 52 23.38 -0.61 -8.24
N PRO A 53 24.42 -0.53 -9.08
CA PRO A 53 25.78 -0.24 -8.63
C PRO A 53 25.92 1.18 -8.09
N LEU A 54 25.28 2.17 -8.75
CA LEU A 54 25.34 3.56 -8.32
C LEU A 54 24.68 3.79 -6.93
N PRO A 55 23.42 3.37 -6.69
CA PRO A 55 22.84 3.37 -5.35
C PRO A 55 23.70 2.66 -4.30
N LEU A 56 24.25 1.49 -4.64
CA LEU A 56 25.07 0.71 -3.70
C LEU A 56 26.31 1.49 -3.29
N PHE A 57 27.02 2.06 -4.27
CA PHE A 57 28.21 2.86 -4.05
C PHE A 57 27.92 4.05 -3.14
N ILE A 58 26.79 4.75 -3.35
CA ILE A 58 26.37 5.87 -2.51
C ILE A 58 26.14 5.41 -1.07
N CYS A 59 25.40 4.33 -0.84
CA CYS A 59 25.11 3.82 0.50
C CYS A 59 26.38 3.40 1.26
N VAL A 60 27.28 2.69 0.60
CA VAL A 60 28.54 2.23 1.18
C VAL A 60 29.45 3.42 1.49
N THR A 61 29.60 4.34 0.53
CA THR A 61 30.44 5.52 0.68
C THR A 61 29.96 6.41 1.82
N LEU A 62 28.64 6.62 1.96
CA LEU A 62 28.07 7.38 3.09
C LEU A 62 28.44 6.77 4.45
N GLY A 63 28.34 5.44 4.59
CA GLY A 63 28.74 4.75 5.81
C GLY A 63 30.23 4.87 6.10
N LEU A 64 31.08 4.70 5.07
CA LEU A 64 32.54 4.79 5.20
C LEU A 64 33.01 6.22 5.54
N ILE A 65 32.42 7.24 4.92
CA ILE A 65 32.71 8.64 5.22
C ILE A 65 32.39 8.94 6.69
N LEU A 66 31.22 8.54 7.18
CA LEU A 66 30.88 8.75 8.60
C LEU A 66 31.85 8.00 9.52
N ARG A 67 32.29 6.81 9.11
CA ARG A 67 33.15 5.98 9.94
C ARG A 67 34.59 6.49 10.08
N PHE A 68 35.15 7.00 8.98
CA PHE A 68 36.58 7.31 8.86
C PHE A 68 36.89 8.79 8.66
N ALA A 69 36.05 9.55 7.96
CA ALA A 69 36.30 10.95 7.67
C ALA A 69 35.70 11.90 8.74
N VAL A 70 34.58 11.51 9.36
CA VAL A 70 33.94 12.33 10.41
C VAL A 70 34.57 12.00 11.78
N PRO A 71 35.10 13.00 12.51
CA PRO A 71 35.71 12.77 13.80
C PRO A 71 34.67 12.32 14.83
N ARG A 72 34.96 11.21 15.50
CA ARG A 72 34.10 10.64 16.55
C ARG A 72 34.07 11.57 17.78
N PRO A 73 32.89 11.95 18.30
CA PRO A 73 32.77 12.63 19.58
C PRO A 73 33.37 11.77 20.71
N ARG A 74 34.11 12.38 21.65
CA ARG A 74 34.80 11.65 22.74
C ARG A 74 33.85 10.86 23.64
N ALA A 75 32.59 11.31 23.77
CA ALA A 75 31.55 10.66 24.56
C ALA A 75 31.01 9.35 23.94
N VAL A 76 31.32 9.06 22.67
CA VAL A 76 30.75 7.91 21.95
C VAL A 76 31.79 6.81 21.81
N THR A 77 31.41 5.57 22.16
CA THR A 77 32.30 4.41 22.03
C THR A 77 32.60 4.09 20.56
N HIS A 78 33.69 3.37 20.31
CA HIS A 78 34.06 2.96 18.94
C HIS A 78 33.00 2.08 18.28
N ASN A 79 32.41 1.16 19.05
CA ASN A 79 31.36 0.28 18.55
C ASN A 79 30.07 1.04 18.25
N ALA A 80 29.67 2.00 19.11
CA ALA A 80 28.51 2.84 18.85
C ALA A 80 28.68 3.69 17.58
N TRP A 81 29.88 4.25 17.35
CA TRP A 81 30.17 5.00 16.11
C TRP A 81 30.13 4.11 14.86
N SER A 82 30.66 2.89 14.96
CA SER A 82 30.60 1.90 13.89
C SER A 82 29.16 1.47 13.58
N LEU A 83 28.35 1.28 14.62
CA LEU A 83 26.94 0.93 14.49
C LEU A 83 26.15 2.06 13.82
N LEU A 84 26.43 3.32 14.19
CA LEU A 84 25.82 4.48 13.55
C LEU A 84 26.15 4.55 12.05
N ALA A 85 27.42 4.32 11.67
CA ALA A 85 27.83 4.27 10.27
C ALA A 85 27.07 3.19 9.48
N ILE A 86 26.95 1.98 10.03
CA ILE A 86 26.19 0.90 9.40
C ILE A 86 24.70 1.24 9.35
N PHE A 87 24.16 1.87 10.39
CA PHE A 87 22.77 2.30 10.45
C PHE A 87 22.45 3.35 9.36
N ILE A 88 23.30 4.37 9.19
CA ILE A 88 23.12 5.38 8.13
C ILE A 88 23.22 4.74 6.74
N ALA A 89 24.18 3.85 6.52
CA ALA A 89 24.26 3.09 5.27
C ALA A 89 22.98 2.24 5.06
N THR A 90 22.47 1.62 6.12
CA THR A 90 21.22 0.84 6.10
C THR A 90 20.06 1.73 5.65
N VAL A 91 19.84 2.87 6.31
CA VAL A 91 18.77 3.85 5.98
C VAL A 91 18.91 4.38 4.55
N ALA A 92 20.12 4.76 4.14
CA ALA A 92 20.38 5.21 2.77
C ALA A 92 20.00 4.13 1.75
N GLY A 93 20.32 2.86 2.02
CA GLY A 93 19.93 1.76 1.13
C GLY A 93 18.45 1.42 1.15
N LEU A 94 17.74 1.64 2.26
CA LEU A 94 16.28 1.54 2.27
C LEU A 94 15.62 2.59 1.36
N ILE A 95 16.21 3.79 1.26
CA ILE A 95 15.72 4.87 0.41
C ILE A 95 16.11 4.64 -1.06
N LEU A 96 17.40 4.42 -1.32
CA LEU A 96 17.94 4.31 -2.68
C LEU A 96 17.70 2.94 -3.32
N SER A 97 17.34 1.93 -2.52
CA SER A 97 17.02 0.56 -2.94
C SER A 97 18.10 -0.05 -3.85
N PRO A 98 19.36 -0.19 -3.39
CA PRO A 98 20.44 -0.80 -4.17
C PRO A 98 20.21 -2.30 -4.41
N LEU A 99 19.52 -2.93 -3.46
CA LEU A 99 19.12 -4.34 -3.41
C LEU A 99 17.68 -4.43 -2.88
N PRO A 100 17.00 -5.58 -3.05
CA PRO A 100 15.75 -5.86 -2.34
C PRO A 100 15.92 -5.63 -0.83
N VAL A 101 14.91 -5.01 -0.20
CA VAL A 101 14.96 -4.56 1.20
C VAL A 101 15.48 -5.64 2.16
N GLY A 102 14.98 -6.87 2.04
CA GLY A 102 15.43 -7.99 2.87
C GLY A 102 16.90 -8.35 2.65
N ALA A 103 17.36 -8.39 1.39
CA ALA A 103 18.76 -8.69 1.07
C ALA A 103 19.69 -7.60 1.61
N TRP A 104 19.31 -6.32 1.46
CA TRP A 104 20.09 -5.21 2.03
C TRP A 104 20.16 -5.28 3.56
N ALA A 105 19.03 -5.53 4.23
CA ALA A 105 18.99 -5.69 5.68
C ALA A 105 19.90 -6.84 6.16
N PHE A 106 19.92 -7.99 5.47
CA PHE A 106 20.82 -9.09 5.79
C PHE A 106 22.29 -8.73 5.55
N VAL A 107 22.63 -8.03 4.46
CA VAL A 107 24.01 -7.57 4.22
C VAL A 107 24.48 -6.65 5.36
N CYS A 108 23.66 -5.67 5.75
CA CYS A 108 23.99 -4.77 6.84
C CYS A 108 24.10 -5.51 8.19
N LEU A 109 23.20 -6.48 8.45
CA LEU A 109 23.26 -7.32 9.65
C LEU A 109 24.51 -8.21 9.69
N THR A 110 24.88 -8.84 8.57
CA THR A 110 26.11 -9.61 8.45
C THR A 110 27.32 -8.70 8.70
N LEU A 111 27.30 -7.48 8.16
CA LEU A 111 28.38 -6.52 8.38
C LEU A 111 28.54 -6.16 9.85
N THR A 112 27.45 -5.94 10.62
CA THR A 112 27.57 -5.63 12.05
C THR A 112 28.22 -6.76 12.86
N VAL A 113 27.98 -8.02 12.48
CA VAL A 113 28.58 -9.20 13.12
C VAL A 113 30.03 -9.38 12.70
N VAL A 114 30.33 -9.29 11.38
CA VAL A 114 31.68 -9.48 10.84
C VAL A 114 32.64 -8.40 11.32
N THR A 115 32.19 -7.15 11.41
CA THR A 115 33.00 -6.05 11.97
C THR A 115 33.07 -6.08 13.49
N LYS A 116 32.48 -7.09 14.14
CA LYS A 116 32.37 -7.24 15.61
C LYS A 116 31.78 -6.01 16.29
N THR A 117 30.94 -5.26 15.57
CA THR A 117 30.21 -4.10 16.12
C THR A 117 29.15 -4.56 17.11
N LEU A 118 28.49 -5.67 16.81
CA LEU A 118 27.55 -6.37 17.68
C LEU A 118 27.95 -7.85 17.80
N THR A 119 27.60 -8.46 18.93
CA THR A 119 27.68 -9.93 19.07
C THR A 119 26.60 -10.58 18.21
N PHE A 120 26.78 -11.86 17.85
CA PHE A 120 25.78 -12.61 17.10
C PHE A 120 24.42 -12.61 17.83
N ALA A 121 24.40 -12.87 19.14
CA ALA A 121 23.19 -12.83 19.95
C ALA A 121 22.51 -11.45 19.93
N ALA A 122 23.28 -10.36 20.06
CA ALA A 122 22.72 -9.01 20.02
C ALA A 122 22.15 -8.68 18.63
N ALA A 123 22.84 -9.05 17.55
CA ALA A 123 22.40 -8.82 16.19
C ALA A 123 21.07 -9.53 15.87
N PHE A 124 20.86 -10.74 16.38
CA PHE A 124 19.64 -11.52 16.13
C PHE A 124 18.54 -11.36 17.20
N SER A 125 18.78 -10.58 18.26
CA SER A 125 17.80 -10.35 19.34
C SER A 125 16.46 -9.78 18.84
N ALA A 126 16.44 -9.08 17.71
CA ALA A 126 15.20 -8.59 17.10
C ALA A 126 14.29 -9.73 16.59
N PHE A 127 14.83 -10.88 16.20
CA PHE A 127 14.04 -12.00 15.65
C PHE A 127 13.22 -12.73 16.72
N THR A 128 13.61 -12.62 17.99
CA THR A 128 12.88 -13.21 19.12
C THR A 128 11.82 -12.29 19.68
N ASN A 129 11.57 -11.15 19.03
CA ASN A 129 10.62 -10.19 19.54
C ASN A 129 9.17 -10.52 19.17
N GLU A 130 8.35 -10.68 20.20
CA GLU A 130 6.92 -11.01 20.08
C GLU A 130 6.14 -10.01 19.21
N VAL A 131 6.41 -8.71 19.36
CA VAL A 131 5.75 -7.67 18.55
C VAL A 131 6.05 -7.82 17.06
N ILE A 132 7.28 -8.21 16.69
CA ILE A 132 7.65 -8.48 15.28
C ILE A 132 6.89 -9.71 14.76
N TRP A 133 6.77 -10.77 15.55
CA TRP A 133 5.96 -11.94 15.17
C TRP A 133 4.47 -11.62 15.05
N LEU A 134 3.94 -10.74 15.92
CA LEU A 134 2.57 -10.25 15.82
C LEU A 134 2.34 -9.50 14.51
N ILE A 135 3.32 -8.73 14.03
CA ILE A 135 3.29 -8.09 12.70
C ILE A 135 3.28 -9.14 11.57
N VAL A 136 4.04 -10.24 11.69
CA VAL A 136 4.05 -11.31 10.68
C VAL A 136 2.69 -12.02 10.60
N VAL A 137 2.11 -12.41 11.73
CA VAL A 137 0.77 -13.04 11.80
C VAL A 137 -0.29 -12.11 11.23
N SER A 138 -0.20 -10.82 11.55
CA SER A 138 -1.01 -9.74 11.02
C SER A 138 -1.01 -9.67 9.49
N PHE A 139 0.12 -9.88 8.82
CA PHE A 139 0.18 -9.94 7.35
C PHE A 139 -0.56 -11.15 6.77
N PHE A 140 -0.47 -12.32 7.42
CA PHE A 140 -1.24 -13.50 6.99
C PHE A 140 -2.74 -13.26 7.14
N PHE A 141 -3.15 -12.63 8.23
CA PHE A 141 -4.54 -12.23 8.46
C PHE A 141 -5.04 -11.26 7.38
N SER A 142 -4.22 -10.25 7.03
CA SER A 142 -4.50 -9.33 5.92
C SER A 142 -4.65 -10.04 4.57
N ARG A 143 -3.84 -11.07 4.29
CA ARG A 143 -3.98 -11.91 3.09
C ARG A 143 -5.28 -12.70 3.09
N GLY A 144 -5.78 -13.10 4.25
CA GLY A 144 -7.10 -13.71 4.43
C GLY A 144 -8.21 -12.81 3.87
N PHE A 145 -8.28 -11.54 4.30
CA PHE A 145 -9.28 -10.57 3.82
C PHE A 145 -9.30 -10.41 2.29
N VAL A 146 -8.12 -10.34 1.67
CA VAL A 146 -7.99 -10.19 0.22
C VAL A 146 -8.40 -11.48 -0.48
N LYS A 147 -8.04 -12.65 0.07
CA LYS A 147 -8.35 -13.95 -0.54
C LYS A 147 -9.83 -14.29 -0.46
N THR A 148 -10.50 -13.96 0.64
CA THR A 148 -11.94 -14.24 0.82
C THR A 148 -12.84 -13.27 0.07
N GLY A 149 -12.34 -12.09 -0.30
CA GLY A 149 -13.13 -11.04 -0.94
C GLY A 149 -13.99 -10.23 0.03
N LEU A 150 -13.87 -10.48 1.34
CA LEU A 150 -14.62 -9.74 2.37
C LEU A 150 -14.31 -8.24 2.32
N GLY A 151 -13.03 -7.89 2.14
CA GLY A 151 -12.60 -6.49 2.03
C GLY A 151 -13.25 -5.76 0.85
N ASP A 152 -13.28 -6.41 -0.32
CA ASP A 152 -13.96 -5.89 -1.51
C ASP A 152 -15.46 -5.70 -1.26
N ARG A 153 -16.10 -6.65 -0.57
CA ARG A 153 -17.53 -6.58 -0.26
C ARG A 153 -17.85 -5.38 0.62
N ILE A 154 -17.10 -5.20 1.71
CA ILE A 154 -17.26 -4.08 2.64
C ILE A 154 -17.04 -2.75 1.91
N ALA A 155 -15.98 -2.64 1.11
CA ALA A 155 -15.71 -1.44 0.32
C ALA A 155 -16.85 -1.12 -0.66
N MET A 156 -17.38 -2.12 -1.38
CA MET A 156 -18.51 -1.93 -2.29
C MET A 156 -19.79 -1.49 -1.56
N PHE A 157 -20.04 -1.94 -0.34
CA PHE A 157 -21.19 -1.46 0.46
C PHE A 157 -21.11 0.06 0.70
N PHE A 158 -19.95 0.57 1.11
CA PHE A 158 -19.78 2.00 1.34
C PHE A 158 -19.79 2.82 0.04
N VAL A 159 -19.22 2.30 -1.05
CA VAL A 159 -19.31 2.94 -2.38
C VAL A 159 -20.75 3.01 -2.85
N ARG A 160 -21.55 1.95 -2.65
CA ARG A 160 -22.99 1.95 -2.97
C ARG A 160 -23.75 3.00 -2.16
N TRP A 161 -23.40 3.18 -0.89
CA TRP A 161 -24.11 4.08 0.01
C TRP A 161 -23.78 5.55 -0.24
N LEU A 162 -22.50 5.89 -0.42
CA LEU A 162 -22.02 7.28 -0.45
C LEU A 162 -21.55 7.75 -1.84
N GLY A 163 -21.47 6.86 -2.83
CA GLY A 163 -20.82 7.13 -4.12
C GLY A 163 -21.56 8.06 -5.09
N LYS A 164 -22.65 8.73 -4.71
CA LYS A 164 -23.43 9.60 -5.62
C LYS A 164 -22.67 10.85 -6.07
N SER A 165 -21.73 11.32 -5.25
CA SER A 165 -20.82 12.43 -5.57
C SER A 165 -19.38 11.98 -5.40
N THR A 166 -18.43 12.67 -6.04
CA THR A 166 -17.01 12.30 -5.95
C THR A 166 -16.46 12.45 -4.54
N LEU A 167 -16.91 13.47 -3.80
CA LEU A 167 -16.56 13.64 -2.38
C LEU A 167 -17.19 12.53 -1.52
N GLY A 168 -18.47 12.21 -1.75
CA GLY A 168 -19.14 11.10 -1.06
C GLY A 168 -18.50 9.74 -1.37
N LEU A 169 -18.08 9.53 -2.61
CA LEU A 169 -17.32 8.36 -3.05
C LEU A 169 -15.99 8.25 -2.30
N SER A 170 -15.26 9.36 -2.16
CA SER A 170 -14.05 9.38 -1.34
C SER A 170 -14.34 9.02 0.11
N TYR A 171 -15.41 9.56 0.72
CA TYR A 171 -15.80 9.17 2.07
C TYR A 171 -16.19 7.69 2.16
N GLY A 172 -16.87 7.14 1.16
CA GLY A 172 -17.21 5.73 1.10
C GLY A 172 -15.97 4.83 1.11
N LEU A 173 -14.94 5.18 0.32
CA LEU A 173 -13.69 4.42 0.31
C LEU A 173 -12.97 4.51 1.67
N VAL A 174 -12.88 5.71 2.25
CA VAL A 174 -12.18 5.93 3.51
C VAL A 174 -12.88 5.27 4.69
N LEU A 175 -14.21 5.36 4.77
CA LEU A 175 -14.99 4.69 5.82
C LEU A 175 -14.98 3.17 5.66
N GLY A 176 -14.98 2.69 4.41
CA GLY A 176 -14.76 1.27 4.12
C GLY A 176 -13.38 0.81 4.61
N GLU A 177 -12.34 1.62 4.40
CA GLU A 177 -10.99 1.31 4.87
C GLU A 177 -10.92 1.32 6.40
N LEU A 178 -11.53 2.32 7.04
CA LEU A 178 -11.61 2.42 8.49
C LEU A 178 -12.32 1.20 9.08
N ALA A 179 -13.43 0.76 8.48
CA ALA A 179 -14.20 -0.39 8.96
C ALA A 179 -13.40 -1.70 8.94
N ILE A 180 -12.54 -1.90 7.93
CA ILE A 180 -11.70 -3.10 7.85
C ILE A 180 -10.37 -2.96 8.61
N SER A 181 -9.97 -1.73 8.97
CA SER A 181 -8.66 -1.44 9.55
C SER A 181 -8.31 -2.16 10.86
N PRO A 182 -9.23 -2.43 11.83
CA PRO A 182 -8.90 -3.20 13.03
C PRO A 182 -8.45 -4.63 12.69
N GLY A 183 -9.06 -5.18 11.63
CA GLY A 183 -8.83 -6.54 11.17
C GLY A 183 -7.77 -6.68 10.10
N MET A 184 -7.37 -5.59 9.45
CA MET A 184 -6.41 -5.66 8.36
C MET A 184 -5.19 -4.80 8.70
N PRO A 185 -4.23 -5.34 9.45
CA PRO A 185 -3.11 -4.60 10.06
C PRO A 185 -2.08 -4.04 9.08
N SER A 186 -2.16 -4.41 7.80
CA SER A 186 -1.32 -3.87 6.76
C SER A 186 -2.02 -2.76 5.99
N SER A 187 -1.60 -1.52 6.22
CA SER A 187 -2.04 -0.33 5.49
C SER A 187 -1.80 -0.43 3.99
N THR A 188 -0.65 -0.99 3.58
CA THR A 188 -0.32 -1.23 2.17
C THR A 188 -1.20 -2.29 1.53
N ALA A 189 -1.57 -3.34 2.28
CA ALA A 189 -2.49 -4.36 1.79
C ALA A 189 -3.92 -3.83 1.65
N ARG A 190 -4.39 -2.95 2.56
CA ARG A 190 -5.69 -2.28 2.41
C ARG A 190 -5.69 -1.40 1.16
N ALA A 191 -4.78 -0.42 1.11
CA ALA A 191 -4.72 0.55 0.03
C ALA A 191 -4.47 -0.12 -1.33
N GLY A 192 -3.46 -0.99 -1.43
CA GLY A 192 -3.05 -1.62 -2.70
C GLY A 192 -3.86 -2.86 -3.09
N GLY A 193 -4.27 -3.67 -2.11
CA GLY A 193 -4.94 -4.95 -2.34
C GLY A 193 -6.45 -4.82 -2.57
N ILE A 194 -7.11 -3.88 -1.88
CA ILE A 194 -8.57 -3.71 -1.91
C ILE A 194 -8.94 -2.42 -2.64
N PHE A 195 -8.47 -1.26 -2.15
CA PHE A 195 -9.00 0.03 -2.63
C PHE A 195 -8.44 0.44 -3.99
N LEU A 196 -7.17 0.14 -4.30
CA LEU A 196 -6.56 0.53 -5.57
C LEU A 196 -7.25 -0.12 -6.79
N PRO A 197 -7.54 -1.44 -6.83
CA PRO A 197 -8.35 -2.04 -7.89
C PRO A 197 -9.73 -1.41 -8.04
N ILE A 198 -10.39 -1.08 -6.92
CA ILE A 198 -11.72 -0.44 -6.90
C ILE A 198 -11.64 0.95 -7.53
N ILE A 199 -10.70 1.78 -7.07
CA ILE A 199 -10.47 3.12 -7.61
C ILE A 199 -10.13 3.06 -9.10
N LYS A 200 -9.31 2.08 -9.52
CA LYS A 200 -8.99 1.86 -10.92
C LYS A 200 -10.23 1.53 -11.75
N SER A 201 -11.12 0.69 -11.23
CA SER A 201 -12.39 0.35 -11.91
C SER A 201 -13.30 1.57 -12.04
N LEU A 202 -13.42 2.37 -10.99
CA LEU A 202 -14.19 3.63 -10.97
C LEU A 202 -13.61 4.65 -11.95
N ALA A 203 -12.30 4.86 -11.90
CA ALA A 203 -11.58 5.78 -12.79
C ALA A 203 -11.72 5.36 -14.26
N SER A 204 -11.63 4.06 -14.55
CA SER A 204 -11.80 3.53 -15.92
C SER A 204 -13.22 3.78 -16.44
N GLY A 205 -14.25 3.59 -15.61
CA GLY A 205 -15.64 3.91 -15.96
C GLY A 205 -15.89 5.40 -16.21
N ALA A 206 -15.12 6.27 -15.56
CA ALA A 206 -15.14 7.72 -15.77
C ALA A 206 -14.14 8.21 -16.83
N GLU A 207 -13.58 7.29 -17.64
CA GLU A 207 -12.57 7.58 -18.67
C GLU A 207 -11.35 8.36 -18.15
N SER A 208 -10.96 8.11 -16.90
CA SER A 208 -9.83 8.73 -16.23
C SER A 208 -8.63 7.80 -16.23
N ARG A 209 -7.61 8.10 -17.05
CA ARG A 209 -6.46 7.21 -17.29
C ARG A 209 -5.17 7.74 -16.65
N PRO A 210 -4.28 6.87 -16.16
CA PRO A 210 -2.99 7.30 -15.59
C PRO A 210 -2.06 7.84 -16.69
N LYS A 211 -1.24 8.85 -16.35
CA LYS A 211 -0.30 9.53 -17.27
C LYS A 211 -0.95 10.17 -18.49
N ASP A 212 -2.22 10.54 -18.36
CA ASP A 212 -3.03 11.20 -19.38
C ASP A 212 -3.65 12.47 -18.78
N PRO A 213 -3.93 13.53 -19.57
CA PRO A 213 -4.65 14.71 -19.06
C PRO A 213 -5.97 14.37 -18.35
N SER A 214 -6.67 13.31 -18.78
CA SER A 214 -7.91 12.79 -18.17
C SER A 214 -7.73 12.21 -16.75
N SER A 215 -6.49 12.02 -16.28
CA SER A 215 -6.22 11.51 -14.92
C SER A 215 -6.89 12.33 -13.83
N ARG A 216 -7.11 13.63 -14.08
CA ARG A 216 -7.74 14.57 -13.14
C ARG A 216 -9.27 14.48 -13.10
N LYS A 217 -9.91 13.79 -14.05
CA LYS A 217 -11.36 13.60 -14.07
C LYS A 217 -11.88 13.01 -12.76
N LEU A 218 -11.24 11.93 -12.31
CA LEU A 218 -11.66 11.21 -11.09
C LEU A 218 -10.49 10.48 -10.42
N GLY A 219 -9.68 9.77 -11.21
CA GLY A 219 -8.70 8.81 -10.68
C GLY A 219 -7.65 9.44 -9.78
N ALA A 220 -7.06 10.56 -10.17
CA ALA A 220 -5.98 11.18 -9.41
C ALA A 220 -6.46 11.73 -8.05
N TYR A 221 -7.67 12.29 -7.96
CA TYR A 221 -8.27 12.70 -6.69
C TYR A 221 -8.51 11.50 -5.77
N LEU A 222 -9.16 10.43 -6.25
CA LEU A 222 -9.48 9.26 -5.43
C LEU A 222 -8.22 8.55 -4.93
N ILE A 223 -7.19 8.43 -5.77
CA ILE A 223 -5.90 7.85 -5.37
C ILE A 223 -5.22 8.72 -4.30
N GLN A 224 -5.18 10.03 -4.50
CA GLN A 224 -4.54 10.93 -3.54
C GLN A 224 -5.28 10.94 -2.20
N SER A 225 -6.61 11.03 -2.25
CA SER A 225 -7.45 10.99 -1.05
C SER A 225 -7.27 9.69 -0.29
N GLN A 226 -7.32 8.54 -0.99
CA GLN A 226 -7.10 7.24 -0.37
C GLN A 226 -5.70 7.12 0.25
N ASN A 227 -4.67 7.59 -0.44
CA ASN A 227 -3.30 7.54 0.07
C ASN A 227 -3.12 8.37 1.35
N GLN A 228 -3.71 9.56 1.41
CA GLN A 228 -3.61 10.42 2.60
C GLN A 228 -4.45 9.86 3.76
N CYS A 229 -5.68 9.44 3.48
CA CYS A 229 -6.58 8.89 4.50
C CYS A 229 -6.10 7.56 5.06
N ASN A 230 -5.37 6.75 4.29
CA ASN A 230 -4.80 5.49 4.79
C ASN A 230 -3.90 5.70 6.02
N ASN A 231 -3.21 6.85 6.14
CA ASN A 231 -2.44 7.17 7.35
C ASN A 231 -3.37 7.40 8.54
N SER A 232 -4.46 8.16 8.35
CA SER A 232 -5.46 8.45 9.38
C SER A 232 -6.20 7.20 9.84
N THR A 233 -6.62 6.34 8.92
CA THR A 233 -7.27 5.06 9.25
C THR A 233 -6.29 4.09 9.92
N SER A 234 -5.02 4.09 9.51
CA SER A 234 -3.94 3.34 10.17
C SER A 234 -3.68 3.79 11.61
N ALA A 235 -3.84 5.08 11.92
CA ALA A 235 -3.62 5.60 13.26
C ALA A 235 -4.77 5.29 14.23
N PHE A 236 -5.97 4.96 13.72
CA PHE A 236 -7.18 4.83 14.53
C PHE A 236 -7.14 3.63 15.50
N PHE A 237 -6.60 2.50 15.06
CA PHE A 237 -6.46 1.29 15.89
C PHE A 237 -4.99 0.93 16.05
N LEU A 238 -4.60 0.44 17.24
CA LEU A 238 -3.24 -0.02 17.49
C LEU A 238 -2.80 -1.04 16.45
N THR A 239 -3.71 -1.94 16.07
CA THR A 239 -3.42 -3.03 15.16
C THR A 239 -3.57 -2.65 13.70
N ALA A 240 -4.07 -1.45 13.36
CA ALA A 240 -4.26 -1.06 11.96
C ALA A 240 -2.95 -0.80 11.19
N ALA A 241 -1.81 -0.69 11.87
CA ALA A 241 -0.51 -0.52 11.24
C ALA A 241 0.63 -1.08 12.10
N ALA A 242 1.59 -1.72 11.44
CA ALA A 242 2.80 -2.25 12.09
C ALA A 242 3.62 -1.17 12.81
N GLN A 243 3.59 0.08 12.30
CA GLN A 243 4.29 1.20 12.93
C GLN A 243 3.74 1.52 14.32
N ASN A 244 2.44 1.34 14.57
CA ASN A 244 1.84 1.65 15.86
C ASN A 244 2.35 0.71 16.95
N LEU A 245 2.47 -0.59 16.62
CA LEU A 245 3.06 -1.60 17.49
C LEU A 245 4.55 -1.33 17.76
N LEU A 246 5.27 -0.80 16.76
CA LEU A 246 6.65 -0.37 16.94
C LEU A 246 6.74 0.82 17.92
N CYS A 247 5.82 1.78 17.87
CA CYS A 247 5.78 2.90 18.83
C CYS A 247 5.62 2.42 20.28
N ILE A 248 4.74 1.44 20.52
CA ILE A 248 4.58 0.82 21.85
C ILE A 248 5.90 0.23 22.33
N LYS A 249 6.59 -0.52 21.46
CA LYS A 249 7.87 -1.14 21.82
C LYS A 249 8.97 -0.12 22.10
N LEU A 250 9.00 0.99 21.35
CA LEU A 250 9.91 2.09 21.64
C LEU A 250 9.60 2.71 23.01
N ALA A 251 8.32 2.93 23.33
CA ALA A 251 7.93 3.45 24.65
C ALA A 251 8.38 2.51 25.78
N GLU A 252 8.19 1.20 25.62
CA GLU A 252 8.65 0.19 26.59
C GLU A 252 10.17 0.21 26.76
N SER A 253 10.92 0.38 25.67
CA SER A 253 12.39 0.48 25.73
C SER A 253 12.89 1.69 26.51
N LEU A 254 12.07 2.74 26.65
CA LEU A 254 12.32 3.92 27.46
C LEU A 254 11.79 3.79 28.90
N GLY A 255 11.28 2.62 29.27
CA GLY A 255 10.69 2.35 30.60
C GLY A 255 9.22 2.74 30.73
N VAL A 256 8.56 3.18 29.65
CA VAL A 256 7.14 3.54 29.66
C VAL A 256 6.30 2.31 29.38
N LYS A 257 5.70 1.73 30.43
CA LYS A 257 4.77 0.60 30.30
C LYS A 257 3.35 1.13 30.13
N ILE A 258 2.75 0.86 28.97
CA ILE A 258 1.39 1.29 28.67
C ILE A 258 0.42 0.15 29.06
N PRO A 259 -0.44 0.34 30.09
CA PRO A 259 -1.44 -0.65 30.43
C PRO A 259 -2.51 -0.74 29.34
N ASN A 260 -3.02 -1.95 29.09
CA ASN A 260 -4.08 -2.21 28.10
C ASN A 260 -3.83 -1.49 26.76
N GLN A 261 -2.66 -1.77 26.16
CA GLN A 261 -2.10 -1.06 25.00
C GLN A 261 -3.13 -0.76 23.91
N TRP A 262 -3.98 -1.75 23.57
CA TRP A 262 -5.01 -1.61 22.54
C TRP A 262 -6.09 -0.59 22.91
N VAL A 263 -6.65 -0.71 24.12
CA VAL A 263 -7.71 0.20 24.62
C VAL A 263 -7.16 1.60 24.86
N THR A 264 -5.95 1.70 25.44
CA THR A 264 -5.30 2.99 25.68
C THR A 264 -4.99 3.70 24.38
N TRP A 265 -4.50 2.99 23.36
CA TRP A 265 -4.32 3.55 22.03
C TRP A 265 -5.63 4.06 21.45
N LEU A 266 -6.70 3.25 21.47
CA LEU A 266 -8.00 3.65 20.93
C LEU A 266 -8.55 4.90 21.62
N LYS A 267 -8.48 4.97 22.95
CA LYS A 267 -8.94 6.14 23.73
C LYS A 267 -8.25 7.44 23.33
N VAL A 268 -6.94 7.38 23.07
CA VAL A 268 -6.14 8.57 22.74
C VAL A 268 -6.25 8.92 21.25
N SER A 269 -6.26 7.91 20.37
CA SER A 269 -6.18 8.10 18.93
C SER A 269 -7.54 8.31 18.27
N CYS A 270 -8.65 7.84 18.84
CA CYS A 270 -9.95 7.85 18.16
C CYS A 270 -10.39 9.25 17.74
N LEU A 271 -10.26 10.26 18.61
CA LEU A 271 -10.66 11.62 18.32
C LEU A 271 -9.80 12.29 17.23
N PRO A 272 -8.46 12.37 17.35
CA PRO A 272 -7.63 12.98 16.31
C PRO A 272 -7.67 12.19 14.99
N ALA A 273 -7.75 10.86 15.05
CA ALA A 273 -7.86 10.04 13.84
C ALA A 273 -9.21 10.24 13.15
N LEU A 274 -10.33 10.31 13.89
CA LEU A 274 -11.65 10.58 13.33
C LEU A 274 -11.71 11.96 12.66
N ILE A 275 -11.19 13.00 13.32
CA ILE A 275 -11.11 14.35 12.75
C ILE A 275 -10.30 14.31 11.45
N SER A 276 -9.16 13.61 11.45
CA SER A 276 -8.30 13.47 10.27
C SER A 276 -8.99 12.70 9.14
N VAL A 277 -9.71 11.62 9.45
CA VAL A 277 -10.52 10.85 8.50
C VAL A 277 -11.62 11.72 7.86
N LEU A 278 -12.24 12.61 8.65
CA LEU A 278 -13.31 13.49 8.15
C LEU A 278 -12.75 14.68 7.36
N ALA A 279 -11.64 15.27 7.80
CA ALA A 279 -11.07 16.47 7.19
C ALA A 279 -10.28 16.18 5.90
N THR A 280 -9.54 15.06 5.86
CA THR A 280 -8.61 14.77 4.75
C THR A 280 -9.28 14.73 3.38
N PRO A 281 -10.44 14.05 3.18
CA PRO A 281 -11.12 14.04 1.88
C PRO A 281 -11.51 15.44 1.40
N VAL A 282 -11.92 16.34 2.31
CA VAL A 282 -12.29 17.72 2.01
C VAL A 282 -11.07 18.58 1.69
N ILE A 283 -9.99 18.43 2.46
CA ILE A 283 -8.73 19.13 2.21
C ILE A 283 -8.18 18.75 0.84
N VAL A 284 -8.11 17.45 0.54
CA VAL A 284 -7.66 16.96 -0.77
C VAL A 284 -8.61 17.43 -1.88
N TYR A 285 -9.92 17.50 -1.62
CA TYR A 285 -10.90 17.99 -2.60
C TYR A 285 -10.70 19.48 -2.92
N LYS A 286 -10.22 20.29 -1.97
CA LYS A 286 -9.89 21.70 -2.20
C LYS A 286 -8.54 21.90 -2.89
N ILE A 287 -7.51 21.16 -2.48
CA ILE A 287 -6.15 21.30 -3.03
C ILE A 287 -6.05 20.67 -4.43
N TYR A 288 -6.73 19.54 -4.62
CA TYR A 288 -6.64 18.74 -5.83
C TYR A 288 -8.05 18.31 -6.29
N PRO A 289 -8.89 19.28 -6.73
CA PRO A 289 -10.28 19.01 -7.07
C PRO A 289 -10.39 18.10 -8.30
N PRO A 290 -11.31 17.12 -8.27
CA PRO A 290 -11.66 16.34 -9.44
C PRO A 290 -12.49 17.19 -10.42
N GLU A 291 -12.34 16.94 -11.73
CA GLU A 291 -13.17 17.61 -12.76
C GLU A 291 -14.61 17.10 -12.70
N ILE A 292 -14.79 15.80 -12.46
CA ILE A 292 -16.10 15.17 -12.27
C ILE A 292 -16.43 15.22 -10.78
N LYS A 293 -17.57 15.84 -10.44
CA LYS A 293 -18.04 16.00 -9.05
C LYS A 293 -19.24 15.12 -8.72
N THR A 294 -19.93 14.62 -9.74
CA THR A 294 -21.09 13.74 -9.63
C THR A 294 -20.76 12.38 -10.22
N THR A 295 -21.11 11.31 -9.51
CA THR A 295 -20.76 9.94 -9.89
C THR A 295 -21.98 9.03 -9.76
N PRO A 296 -23.06 9.29 -10.53
CA PRO A 296 -24.30 8.51 -10.42
C PRO A 296 -24.12 7.02 -10.76
N ASP A 297 -23.13 6.70 -11.58
CA ASP A 297 -22.84 5.32 -12.00
C ASP A 297 -22.06 4.52 -10.95
N ALA A 298 -21.36 5.19 -10.01
CA ALA A 298 -20.55 4.49 -9.01
C ALA A 298 -21.40 3.62 -8.06
N PRO A 299 -22.54 4.09 -7.52
CA PRO A 299 -23.45 3.24 -6.77
C PRO A 299 -24.03 2.07 -7.58
N ALA A 300 -24.36 2.28 -8.85
CA ALA A 300 -24.89 1.25 -9.73
C ALA A 300 -23.83 0.17 -10.02
N MET A 301 -22.59 0.58 -10.27
CA MET A 301 -21.44 -0.31 -10.41
C MET A 301 -21.22 -1.14 -9.15
N ALA A 302 -21.22 -0.50 -7.97
CA ALA A 302 -21.05 -1.20 -6.70
C ALA A 302 -22.19 -2.20 -6.43
N LYS A 303 -23.44 -1.84 -6.76
CA LYS A 303 -24.59 -2.76 -6.69
C LYS A 303 -24.39 -3.98 -7.58
N ARG A 304 -24.05 -3.78 -8.86
CA ARG A 304 -23.77 -4.88 -9.81
C ARG A 304 -22.62 -5.77 -9.33
N LYS A 305 -21.57 -5.16 -8.77
CA LYS A 305 -20.43 -5.92 -8.22
C LYS A 305 -20.83 -6.76 -7.02
N LEU A 306 -21.63 -6.23 -6.10
CA LEU A 306 -22.17 -6.98 -4.97
C LEU A 306 -23.08 -8.13 -5.42
N GLU A 307 -23.90 -7.93 -6.45
CA GLU A 307 -24.73 -8.97 -7.06
C GLU A 307 -23.87 -10.08 -7.68
N GLN A 308 -22.81 -9.73 -8.42
CA GLN A 308 -21.85 -10.68 -8.99
C GLN A 308 -21.08 -11.47 -7.91
N MET A 309 -20.83 -10.87 -6.75
CA MET A 309 -20.19 -11.56 -5.62
C MET A 309 -21.11 -12.60 -4.96
N GLY A 310 -22.42 -12.52 -5.19
CA GLY A 310 -23.41 -13.43 -4.62
C GLY A 310 -23.54 -13.30 -3.09
N PRO A 311 -24.21 -14.27 -2.43
CA PRO A 311 -24.33 -14.28 -0.97
C PRO A 311 -22.96 -14.40 -0.28
N ILE A 312 -22.90 -14.06 1.01
CA ILE A 312 -21.69 -14.17 1.83
C ILE A 312 -21.26 -15.63 1.87
N LYS A 313 -20.06 -15.92 1.39
CA LYS A 313 -19.51 -17.29 1.34
C LYS A 313 -19.05 -17.74 2.72
N ARG A 314 -18.90 -19.06 2.89
CA ARG A 314 -18.38 -19.67 4.13
C ARG A 314 -17.04 -19.05 4.55
N ASP A 315 -16.13 -18.86 3.61
CA ASP A 315 -14.80 -18.29 3.91
C ASP A 315 -14.88 -16.84 4.42
N GLU A 316 -15.84 -16.05 3.92
CA GLU A 316 -16.10 -14.70 4.42
C GLU A 316 -16.67 -14.73 5.84
N TRP A 317 -17.57 -15.67 6.14
CA TRP A 317 -18.09 -15.88 7.50
C TRP A 317 -17.00 -16.30 8.48
N VAL A 318 -16.12 -17.21 8.08
CA VAL A 318 -14.97 -17.62 8.91
C VAL A 318 -14.06 -16.42 9.17
N MET A 319 -13.83 -15.57 8.16
CA MET A 319 -13.02 -14.36 8.31
C MET A 319 -13.66 -13.35 9.27
N ILE A 320 -14.97 -13.11 9.17
CA ILE A 320 -15.73 -12.25 10.10
C ILE A 320 -15.67 -12.81 11.52
N GLY A 321 -15.95 -14.10 11.70
CA GLY A 321 -15.91 -14.74 13.01
C GLY A 321 -14.52 -14.67 13.65
N THR A 322 -13.47 -14.91 12.86
CA THR A 322 -12.09 -14.79 13.34
C THR A 322 -11.76 -13.35 13.72
N LEU A 323 -12.19 -12.36 12.93
CA LEU A 323 -12.02 -10.93 13.26
C LEU A 323 -12.67 -10.57 14.59
N LEU A 324 -13.94 -10.92 14.77
CA LEU A 324 -14.69 -10.60 15.99
C LEU A 324 -14.05 -11.26 17.20
N LEU A 325 -13.61 -12.52 17.07
CA LEU A 325 -12.89 -13.23 18.12
C LEU A 325 -11.56 -12.55 18.46
N THR A 326 -10.74 -12.19 17.46
CA THR A 326 -9.45 -11.52 17.68
C THR A 326 -9.63 -10.16 18.36
N VAL A 327 -10.60 -9.35 17.91
CA VAL A 327 -10.89 -8.06 18.55
C VAL A 327 -11.40 -8.25 19.98
N ALA A 328 -12.26 -9.24 20.22
CA ALA A 328 -12.72 -9.56 21.57
C ALA A 328 -11.57 -9.97 22.49
N LEU A 329 -10.65 -10.82 22.02
CA LEU A 329 -9.45 -11.21 22.77
C LEU A 329 -8.56 -10.01 23.07
N TRP A 330 -8.31 -9.11 22.11
CA TRP A 330 -7.53 -7.89 22.35
C TRP A 330 -8.17 -6.92 23.35
N VAL A 331 -9.51 -6.89 23.40
CA VAL A 331 -10.23 -6.07 24.39
C VAL A 331 -10.23 -6.73 25.76
N ALA A 332 -10.32 -8.07 25.82
CA ALA A 332 -10.40 -8.84 27.06
C ALA A 332 -9.05 -9.03 27.77
N GLY A 333 -7.92 -9.01 27.04
CA GLY A 333 -6.57 -9.15 27.58
C GLY A 333 -5.87 -10.39 27.07
#